data_AF-A0A7J8WHQ9-F1
#
_entry.id   AF-A0A7J8WHQ9-F1
#
_cell.length_a   1.000
_cell.length_b   1.000
_cell.length_c   1.000
_cell.angle_alpha   90.00
_cell.angle_beta   90.00
_cell.angle_gamma   90.00
#
_symmetry.space_group_name_H-M   'P 1'
#
loop_
_entity.id
_entity.type
_entity.pdbx_description
1 polymer ?
#
loop_
_entity_poly.entity_id
_entity_poly.type
_entity_poly.pdbx_seq_one_letter_code
_entity_poly.pdbx_strand_id
1 'polypeptide(L)'
;EEVLKIVKPQHFLPIHGELVFLKEHELLGKSTGVRHTTVIKNGEMLGVSHLRNRKVLSNGFSSLGKENLQLMYSDGDKAFGTSTELCIDERLRIASDGIIVVSMEILRPQKIDGIIENSLKGKIRITTRCLWLDKGKLLDALHKAAHAALSSCPVNCPLAHMERTVSEVLRKMVRKYSGKRPEVIAIALENPAGVLSDELDEKLSGNSNVGFGIPAVRKVMDGHPKRREPNKIKAENDSNLHIENTSEQNLI
;
A
#
# COMPACT_ATOMS: atom_id res chain seq x y z
N GLU A 1 24.13 45.17 -3.26
CA GLU A 1 24.77 46.18 -4.13
C GLU A 1 26.09 46.69 -3.56
N GLU A 2 26.15 47.07 -2.28
CA GLU A 2 27.36 47.63 -1.63
C GLU A 2 28.60 46.74 -1.78
N VAL A 3 28.47 45.43 -1.53
CA VAL A 3 29.58 44.47 -1.66
C VAL A 3 30.17 44.45 -3.08
N LEU A 4 29.34 44.53 -4.11
CA LEU A 4 29.80 44.54 -5.51
C LEU A 4 30.57 45.82 -5.84
N LYS A 5 30.17 46.96 -5.27
CA LYS A 5 30.86 48.25 -5.45
C LYS A 5 32.21 48.29 -4.73
N ILE A 6 32.34 47.62 -3.60
CA ILE A 6 33.59 47.55 -2.83
C ILE A 6 34.56 46.57 -3.50
N VAL A 7 34.11 45.35 -3.78
CA VAL A 7 34.99 44.27 -4.24
C VAL A 7 35.34 44.37 -5.73
N LYS A 8 34.44 44.92 -6.56
CA LYS A 8 34.61 45.08 -8.02
C LYS A 8 35.17 43.81 -8.70
N PRO A 9 34.48 42.67 -8.59
CA PRO A 9 35.01 41.40 -9.07
C PRO A 9 35.07 41.35 -10.60
N GLN A 10 36.07 40.64 -11.13
CA GLN A 10 36.17 40.35 -12.58
C GLN A 10 35.11 39.35 -13.04
N HIS A 11 34.84 38.35 -12.21
CA HIS A 11 33.89 37.28 -12.41
C HIS A 11 32.93 37.27 -11.23
N PHE A 12 31.63 37.24 -11.48
CA PHE A 12 30.64 37.17 -10.41
C PHE A 12 29.71 35.97 -10.60
N LEU A 13 29.71 35.09 -9.60
CA LEU A 13 28.88 33.90 -9.54
C LEU A 13 27.94 34.03 -8.34
N PRO A 14 26.65 34.32 -8.54
CA PRO A 14 25.69 34.30 -7.45
C PRO A 14 25.52 32.86 -6.96
N ILE A 15 25.60 32.69 -5.64
CA ILE A 15 25.41 31.42 -4.94
C ILE A 15 24.38 31.61 -3.83
N HIS A 16 23.86 30.50 -3.31
CA HIS A 16 22.92 30.47 -2.19
C HIS A 16 21.59 31.21 -2.48
N GLY A 17 20.69 30.53 -3.19
CA GLY A 17 19.34 31.01 -3.43
C GLY A 17 18.61 30.13 -4.45
N GLU A 18 17.30 30.26 -4.51
CA GLU A 18 16.52 29.71 -5.63
C GLU A 18 16.86 30.42 -6.94
N LEU A 19 16.55 29.77 -8.07
CA LEU A 19 16.91 30.26 -9.40
C LEU A 19 16.49 31.71 -9.66
N VAL A 20 15.32 32.11 -9.16
CA VAL A 20 14.79 33.47 -9.31
C VAL A 20 15.73 34.49 -8.65
N PHE A 21 16.13 34.24 -7.40
CA PHE A 21 17.06 35.12 -6.68
C PHE A 21 18.44 35.17 -7.34
N LEU A 22 18.94 34.03 -7.80
CA LEU A 22 20.23 33.97 -8.50
C LEU A 22 20.20 34.79 -9.80
N LYS A 23 19.08 34.78 -10.51
CA LYS A 23 18.94 35.56 -11.74
C LYS A 23 18.87 37.06 -11.48
N GLU A 24 18.15 37.48 -10.44
CA GLU A 24 18.12 38.88 -10.01
C GLU A 24 19.51 39.35 -9.56
N HIS A 25 20.26 38.52 -8.83
CA HIS A 25 21.64 38.83 -8.47
C HIS A 25 22.56 38.95 -9.70
N GLU A 26 22.38 38.10 -10.71
CA GLU A 26 23.11 38.20 -11.97
C GLU A 26 22.82 39.56 -12.67
N LEU A 27 21.55 39.97 -12.72
CA LEU A 27 21.15 41.28 -13.27
C LEU A 27 21.74 42.44 -12.48
N LEU A 28 21.75 42.36 -11.15
CA LEU A 28 22.39 43.34 -10.28
C LEU A 28 23.92 43.40 -10.49
N GLY A 29 24.55 42.25 -10.70
CA GLY A 29 25.97 42.17 -11.08
C GLY A 29 26.25 42.88 -12.39
N LYS A 30 25.38 42.69 -13.39
CA LYS A 30 25.50 43.36 -14.70
C LYS A 30 25.26 44.86 -14.61
N SER A 31 24.27 45.31 -13.84
CA SER A 31 23.97 46.74 -13.68
C SER A 31 25.07 47.50 -12.91
N THR A 32 25.76 46.81 -12.01
CA THR A 32 26.93 47.36 -11.29
C THR A 32 28.23 47.33 -12.11
N GLY A 33 28.20 46.79 -13.33
CA GLY A 33 29.30 46.84 -14.29
C GLY A 33 30.11 45.55 -14.45
N VAL A 34 29.75 44.47 -13.76
CA VAL A 34 30.40 43.17 -13.93
C VAL A 34 29.87 42.51 -15.20
N ARG A 35 30.73 42.30 -16.21
CA ARG A 35 30.33 41.72 -17.50
C ARG A 35 30.27 40.19 -17.50
N HIS A 36 31.10 39.55 -16.68
CA HIS A 36 31.23 38.09 -16.65
C HIS A 36 30.49 37.54 -15.44
N THR A 37 29.20 37.26 -15.66
CA THR A 37 28.30 36.71 -14.65
C THR A 37 27.50 35.56 -15.23
N THR A 38 27.38 34.46 -14.49
CA THR A 38 26.61 33.28 -14.90
C THR A 38 25.94 32.67 -13.69
N VAL A 39 24.76 32.09 -13.85
CA VAL A 39 24.10 31.26 -12.83
C VAL A 39 24.35 29.79 -13.16
N ILE A 40 24.78 29.01 -12.17
CA ILE A 40 25.04 27.57 -12.31
C ILE A 40 23.97 26.76 -11.58
N LYS A 41 23.73 25.53 -12.05
CA LYS A 41 22.89 24.56 -11.33
C LYS A 41 23.74 23.63 -10.47
N ASN A 42 23.12 22.98 -9.48
CA ASN A 42 23.78 21.95 -8.69
C ASN A 42 24.33 20.84 -9.62
N GLY A 43 25.63 20.55 -9.48
CA GLY A 43 26.36 19.57 -10.29
C GLY A 43 26.95 20.13 -11.59
N GLU A 44 26.65 21.37 -11.99
CA GLU A 44 27.25 21.97 -13.18
C GLU A 44 28.67 22.46 -12.89
N MET A 45 29.63 22.09 -13.74
CA MET A 45 31.04 22.46 -13.62
C MET A 45 31.34 23.71 -14.45
N LEU A 46 31.78 24.77 -13.79
CA LEU A 46 32.15 26.03 -14.43
C LEU A 46 33.66 26.22 -14.40
N GLY A 47 34.27 26.23 -15.59
CA GLY A 47 35.65 26.65 -15.78
C GLY A 47 35.76 28.18 -15.74
N VAL A 48 36.66 28.66 -14.89
CA VAL A 48 36.97 30.09 -14.76
C VAL A 48 38.37 30.33 -15.29
N SER A 49 38.49 31.23 -16.25
CA SER A 49 39.74 31.60 -16.89
C SER A 49 40.01 33.09 -16.68
N HIS A 50 41.28 33.48 -16.58
CA HIS A 50 41.64 34.89 -16.44
C HIS A 50 41.18 35.69 -17.65
N LEU A 51 40.55 36.85 -17.45
CA LEU A 51 40.13 37.70 -18.55
C LEU A 51 41.34 38.38 -19.18
N ARG A 52 41.52 38.17 -20.48
CA ARG A 52 42.40 38.91 -21.41
C ARG A 52 43.66 39.51 -20.78
N ASN A 53 44.68 38.68 -20.58
CA ASN A 53 46.08 39.14 -20.57
C ASN A 53 46.61 39.12 -22.02
N ARG A 54 47.52 40.03 -22.40
CA ARG A 54 48.10 40.17 -23.76
C ARG A 54 48.54 38.87 -24.46
N LYS A 55 48.68 37.75 -23.73
CA LYS A 55 49.11 36.43 -24.20
C LYS A 55 47.99 35.38 -24.36
N VAL A 56 46.78 35.57 -23.80
CA VAL A 56 45.73 34.53 -23.78
C VAL A 56 44.37 35.13 -24.15
N LEU A 57 43.76 34.61 -25.21
CA LEU A 57 42.37 34.86 -25.59
C LEU A 57 41.47 33.86 -24.84
N SER A 58 40.78 34.33 -23.81
CA SER A 58 39.88 33.52 -22.99
C SER A 58 38.51 34.18 -22.88
N ASN A 59 37.46 33.37 -22.91
CA ASN A 59 36.07 33.82 -22.83
C ASN A 59 35.57 34.00 -21.38
N GLY A 60 36.46 33.98 -20.38
CA GLY A 60 36.15 34.14 -18.96
C GLY A 60 35.53 32.88 -18.36
N PHE A 61 34.30 32.56 -18.77
CA PHE A 61 33.58 31.38 -18.32
C PHE A 61 33.40 30.34 -19.42
N SER A 62 33.64 29.07 -19.07
CA SER A 62 33.39 27.92 -19.94
C SER A 62 32.68 26.81 -19.16
N SER A 63 31.60 26.25 -19.69
CA SER A 63 30.98 25.06 -19.09
C SER A 63 31.87 23.83 -19.38
N LEU A 64 32.34 23.16 -18.32
CA LEU A 64 33.25 22.01 -18.42
C LEU A 64 32.49 20.68 -18.49
N GLY A 65 31.29 20.63 -17.91
CA GLY A 65 30.50 19.42 -17.81
C GLY A 65 29.46 19.49 -16.70
N LYS A 66 28.83 18.37 -16.43
CA LYS A 66 27.83 18.23 -15.36
C LYS A 66 28.03 16.89 -14.65
N GLU A 67 28.18 16.95 -13.33
CA GLU A 67 28.17 15.81 -12.45
C GLU A 67 26.74 15.51 -11.97
N ASN A 68 26.44 14.21 -11.87
CA ASN A 68 25.13 13.75 -11.41
C ASN A 68 25.13 13.69 -9.89
N LEU A 69 24.75 14.80 -9.26
CA LEU A 69 24.51 14.85 -7.83
C LEU A 69 23.18 14.18 -7.50
N GLN A 70 23.19 13.33 -6.47
CA GLN A 70 22.00 12.68 -5.95
C GLN A 70 21.57 13.32 -4.64
N LEU A 71 20.28 13.62 -4.52
CA LEU A 71 19.71 14.11 -3.27
C LEU A 71 19.51 12.93 -2.31
N MET A 72 20.14 13.02 -1.14
CA MET A 72 19.96 12.06 -0.07
C MET A 72 19.13 12.70 1.04
N TYR A 73 18.21 11.91 1.59
CA TYR A 73 17.30 12.27 2.64
C TYR A 73 17.68 11.53 3.90
N SER A 74 17.46 12.17 5.05
CA SER A 74 17.60 11.56 6.36
C SER A 74 16.22 11.58 7.02
N ASP A 75 15.71 10.39 7.36
CA ASP A 75 14.43 10.16 8.02
C ASP A 75 14.69 9.53 9.39
N GLY A 76 14.71 10.38 10.43
CA GLY A 76 15.06 10.00 11.80
C GLY A 76 16.49 9.47 11.95
N ASP A 77 16.70 8.65 12.98
CA ASP A 77 18.05 8.23 13.40
C ASP A 77 18.64 7.08 12.56
N LYS A 78 17.81 6.36 11.79
CA LYS A 78 18.21 5.09 11.17
C LYS A 78 18.05 5.02 9.65
N ALA A 79 17.23 5.88 9.06
CA ALA A 79 16.97 5.81 7.63
C ALA A 79 17.68 6.98 6.92
N PHE A 80 18.64 6.63 6.08
CA PHE A 80 19.31 7.55 5.18
C PHE A 80 19.30 6.92 3.80
N GLY A 81 18.90 7.69 2.79
CA GLY A 81 18.78 7.13 1.47
C GLY A 81 18.20 8.08 0.45
N THR A 82 17.99 7.54 -0.73
CA THR A 82 17.43 8.23 -1.89
C THR A 82 15.91 8.32 -1.79
N SER A 83 15.27 9.15 -2.62
CA SER A 83 13.80 9.28 -2.61
C SER A 83 13.07 7.97 -2.88
N THR A 84 13.68 7.07 -3.67
CA THR A 84 13.17 5.74 -3.99
C THR A 84 13.26 4.78 -2.81
N GLU A 85 14.35 4.81 -2.05
CA GLU A 85 14.54 3.95 -0.87
C GLU A 85 13.62 4.34 0.29
N LEU A 86 13.37 5.64 0.46
CA LEU A 86 12.46 6.15 1.50
C LEU A 86 11.00 6.25 1.04
N CYS A 87 10.69 5.82 -0.19
CA CYS A 87 9.36 5.87 -0.80
C CYS A 87 8.67 7.24 -0.66
N ILE A 88 9.40 8.33 -0.82
CA ILE A 88 8.88 9.70 -0.58
C ILE A 88 7.71 10.02 -1.51
N ASP A 89 7.81 9.60 -2.78
CA ASP A 89 6.74 9.81 -3.77
C ASP A 89 5.45 9.08 -3.38
N GLU A 90 5.56 7.89 -2.79
CA GLU A 90 4.41 7.14 -2.30
C GLU A 90 3.75 7.86 -1.11
N ARG A 91 4.54 8.35 -0.16
CA ARG A 91 4.05 9.15 0.98
C ARG A 91 3.31 10.40 0.49
N LEU A 92 3.86 11.10 -0.51
CA LEU A 92 3.24 12.28 -1.10
C LEU A 92 1.92 11.96 -1.80
N ARG A 93 1.86 10.84 -2.53
CA ARG A 93 0.61 10.35 -3.14
C ARG A 93 -0.44 10.02 -2.08
N ILE A 94 -0.09 9.28 -1.03
CA ILE A 94 -1.02 8.94 0.05
C ILE A 94 -1.54 10.19 0.75
N ALA A 95 -0.69 11.18 0.99
CA ALA A 95 -1.09 12.44 1.60
C ALA A 95 -2.06 13.25 0.72
N SER A 96 -1.85 13.26 -0.61
CA SER A 96 -2.63 14.07 -1.55
C SER A 96 -3.93 13.39 -1.99
N ASP A 97 -3.83 12.12 -2.38
CA ASP A 97 -4.90 11.35 -3.02
C ASP A 97 -5.64 10.39 -2.06
N GLY A 98 -5.00 10.02 -0.94
CA GLY A 98 -5.54 9.07 0.02
C GLY A 98 -5.23 7.61 -0.32
N ILE A 99 -5.56 6.72 0.61
CA ILE A 99 -5.34 5.28 0.49
C ILE A 99 -6.61 4.49 0.83
N ILE A 100 -6.83 3.41 0.07
CA ILE A 100 -7.91 2.47 0.26
C ILE A 100 -7.31 1.07 0.41
N VAL A 101 -7.60 0.44 1.53
CA VAL A 101 -7.22 -0.94 1.81
C VAL A 101 -8.48 -1.79 1.76
N VAL A 102 -8.48 -2.79 0.89
CA VAL A 102 -9.60 -3.72 0.70
C VAL A 102 -9.14 -5.11 1.06
N SER A 103 -9.82 -5.73 2.00
CA SER A 103 -9.66 -7.14 2.34
C SER A 103 -10.90 -7.88 1.87
N MET A 104 -10.71 -8.83 0.96
CA MET A 104 -11.78 -9.62 0.36
C MET A 104 -11.59 -11.06 0.78
N GLU A 105 -12.57 -11.60 1.47
CA GLU A 105 -12.65 -13.01 1.79
C GLU A 105 -13.59 -13.67 0.79
N ILE A 106 -13.02 -14.51 -0.08
CA ILE A 106 -13.70 -15.08 -1.23
C ILE A 106 -14.19 -16.48 -0.87
N LEU A 107 -15.48 -16.68 -1.11
CA LEU A 107 -16.18 -17.95 -0.93
C LEU A 107 -16.50 -18.47 -2.34
N ARG A 108 -15.73 -19.45 -2.80
CA ARG A 108 -16.05 -20.14 -4.05
C ARG A 108 -17.12 -21.18 -3.77
N PRO A 109 -18.29 -21.11 -4.42
CA PRO A 109 -19.29 -22.15 -4.26
C PRO A 109 -18.72 -23.47 -4.76
N GLN A 110 -18.71 -24.48 -3.90
CA GLN A 110 -18.46 -25.86 -4.32
C GLN A 110 -19.77 -26.42 -4.92
N LYS A 111 -19.66 -27.21 -5.98
CA LYS A 111 -20.83 -27.90 -6.58
C LYS A 111 -21.35 -28.95 -5.60
N ILE A 112 -22.27 -28.56 -4.74
CA ILE A 112 -23.06 -29.48 -3.93
C ILE A 112 -24.53 -29.08 -4.15
N ASP A 113 -25.32 -30.01 -4.67
CA ASP A 113 -26.78 -29.94 -4.84
C ASP A 113 -27.38 -29.03 -5.93
N GLY A 114 -26.81 -29.03 -7.14
CA GLY A 114 -27.56 -28.73 -8.39
C GLY A 114 -28.10 -27.31 -8.58
N ILE A 115 -28.03 -26.45 -7.56
CA ILE A 115 -28.36 -25.02 -7.62
C ILE A 115 -27.04 -24.29 -7.85
N ILE A 116 -26.79 -23.92 -9.11
CA ILE A 116 -25.56 -23.25 -9.49
C ILE A 116 -25.70 -21.77 -9.14
N GLU A 117 -25.21 -21.37 -7.96
CA GLU A 117 -24.90 -19.96 -7.74
C GLU A 117 -23.72 -19.58 -8.64
N ASN A 118 -24.04 -18.98 -9.79
CA ASN A 118 -23.05 -18.59 -10.81
C ASN A 118 -22.19 -17.39 -10.38
N SER A 119 -22.50 -16.73 -9.25
CA SER A 119 -21.81 -15.53 -8.78
C SER A 119 -20.92 -15.84 -7.59
N LEU A 120 -19.67 -15.37 -7.65
CA LEU A 120 -18.77 -15.36 -6.50
C LEU A 120 -19.36 -14.54 -5.35
N LYS A 121 -19.54 -15.19 -4.20
CA LYS A 121 -19.86 -14.53 -2.93
C LYS A 121 -18.56 -14.26 -2.18
N GLY A 122 -18.55 -13.18 -1.40
CA GLY A 122 -17.39 -12.83 -0.60
C GLY A 122 -17.66 -11.69 0.35
N LYS A 123 -17.05 -11.76 1.53
CA LYS A 123 -17.11 -10.73 2.54
C LYS A 123 -16.03 -9.69 2.25
N ILE A 124 -16.43 -8.44 2.05
CA ILE A 124 -15.52 -7.35 1.71
C ILE A 124 -15.43 -6.39 2.89
N ARG A 125 -14.22 -6.15 3.38
CA ARG A 125 -13.90 -5.10 4.36
C ARG A 125 -13.08 -4.01 3.69
N ILE A 126 -13.62 -2.80 3.63
CA ILE A 126 -12.96 -1.63 3.07
C ILE A 126 -12.57 -0.68 4.20
N THR A 127 -11.29 -0.30 4.24
CA THR A 127 -10.75 0.71 5.14
C THR A 127 -10.13 1.83 4.31
N THR A 128 -10.59 3.05 4.54
CA THR A 128 -10.09 4.24 3.82
C THR A 128 -9.38 5.18 4.79
N ARG A 129 -8.24 5.74 4.39
CA ARG A 129 -7.52 6.80 5.12
C ARG A 129 -7.19 7.95 4.20
N CYS A 130 -7.12 9.16 4.77
CA CYS A 130 -6.81 10.39 4.03
C CYS A 130 -7.76 10.66 2.84
N LEU A 131 -8.99 10.14 2.90
CA LEU A 131 -10.01 10.29 1.87
C LEU A 131 -11.25 10.99 2.46
N TRP A 132 -11.86 11.86 1.68
CA TRP A 132 -13.11 12.51 2.05
C TRP A 132 -14.30 11.59 1.80
N LEU A 133 -15.09 11.29 2.85
CA LEU A 133 -16.10 10.22 2.81
C LEU A 133 -17.54 10.69 2.56
N ASP A 134 -17.79 11.99 2.45
CA ASP A 134 -19.14 12.59 2.39
C ASP A 134 -20.15 11.89 3.34
N LYS A 135 -19.86 11.94 4.65
CA LYS A 135 -20.68 11.31 5.71
C LYS A 135 -20.96 9.80 5.50
N GLY A 136 -20.09 9.09 4.78
CA GLY A 136 -20.18 7.65 4.55
C GLY A 136 -20.76 7.26 3.18
N LYS A 137 -21.33 8.20 2.41
CA LYS A 137 -21.91 7.86 1.09
C LYS A 137 -20.88 7.30 0.11
N LEU A 138 -19.65 7.81 0.14
CA LEU A 138 -18.57 7.29 -0.69
C LEU A 138 -18.23 5.85 -0.28
N LEU A 139 -18.21 5.56 1.02
CA LEU A 139 -17.93 4.22 1.53
C LEU A 139 -19.00 3.23 1.08
N ASP A 140 -20.28 3.61 1.15
CA ASP A 140 -21.39 2.78 0.65
C ASP A 140 -21.30 2.53 -0.86
N ALA A 141 -20.94 3.57 -1.63
CA ALA A 141 -20.75 3.44 -3.07
C ALA A 141 -19.56 2.52 -3.41
N LEU A 142 -18.48 2.58 -2.63
CA LEU A 142 -17.32 1.70 -2.78
C LEU A 142 -17.69 0.24 -2.44
N HIS A 143 -18.43 0.00 -1.35
CA HIS A 143 -18.91 -1.34 -1.02
C HIS A 143 -19.81 -1.91 -2.12
N LYS A 144 -20.79 -1.14 -2.59
CA LYS A 144 -21.67 -1.56 -3.70
C LYS A 144 -20.89 -1.87 -4.97
N ALA A 145 -19.92 -1.04 -5.33
CA ALA A 145 -19.09 -1.23 -6.51
C ALA A 145 -18.16 -2.46 -6.37
N ALA A 146 -17.60 -2.69 -5.18
CA ALA A 146 -16.75 -3.85 -4.91
C ALA A 146 -17.53 -5.16 -5.00
N HIS A 147 -18.73 -5.22 -4.40
CA HIS A 147 -19.61 -6.39 -4.51
C HIS A 147 -20.03 -6.65 -5.97
N ALA A 148 -20.42 -5.61 -6.71
CA ALA A 148 -20.74 -5.75 -8.13
C ALA A 148 -19.55 -6.26 -8.95
N ALA A 149 -18.33 -5.79 -8.65
CA ALA A 149 -17.11 -6.24 -9.31
C ALA A 149 -16.83 -7.72 -9.01
N LEU A 150 -16.96 -8.16 -7.75
CA LEU A 150 -16.79 -9.57 -7.38
C LEU A 150 -17.82 -10.48 -8.05
N SER A 151 -19.09 -10.09 -8.06
CA SER A 151 -20.15 -10.86 -8.70
C SER A 151 -19.99 -10.95 -10.22
N SER A 152 -19.31 -9.98 -10.84
CA SER A 152 -19.01 -10.01 -12.29
C SER A 152 -17.85 -10.93 -12.67
N CYS A 153 -17.02 -11.33 -11.70
CA CYS A 153 -15.87 -12.21 -11.95
C CYS A 153 -16.32 -13.67 -12.15
N PRO A 154 -15.66 -14.44 -13.04
CA PRO A 154 -15.99 -15.84 -13.25
C PRO A 154 -15.53 -16.71 -12.08
N VAL A 155 -16.25 -17.79 -11.77
CA VAL A 155 -16.00 -18.66 -10.60
C VAL A 155 -14.57 -19.24 -10.56
N ASN A 156 -13.92 -19.44 -11.72
CA ASN A 156 -12.56 -19.97 -11.82
C ASN A 156 -11.46 -18.88 -11.95
N CYS A 157 -11.73 -17.63 -11.58
CA CYS A 157 -10.72 -16.56 -11.69
C CYS A 157 -9.62 -16.68 -10.61
N PRO A 158 -8.35 -16.42 -10.93
CA PRO A 158 -7.28 -16.37 -9.93
C PRO A 158 -7.42 -15.13 -9.03
N LEU A 159 -6.95 -15.23 -7.79
CA LEU A 159 -7.07 -14.18 -6.77
C LEU A 159 -6.48 -12.83 -7.25
N ALA A 160 -5.30 -12.86 -7.90
CA ALA A 160 -4.65 -11.67 -8.43
C ALA A 160 -5.51 -10.93 -9.48
N HIS A 161 -6.31 -11.66 -10.26
CA HIS A 161 -7.22 -11.04 -11.22
C HIS A 161 -8.37 -10.33 -10.50
N MET A 162 -8.89 -10.93 -9.42
CA MET A 162 -9.94 -10.33 -8.61
C MET A 162 -9.46 -9.04 -7.93
N GLU A 163 -8.26 -9.08 -7.32
CA GLU A 163 -7.63 -7.92 -6.70
C GLU A 163 -7.47 -6.77 -7.69
N ARG A 164 -6.99 -7.06 -8.91
CA ARG A 164 -6.81 -6.06 -9.95
C ARG A 164 -8.14 -5.46 -10.40
N THR A 165 -9.14 -6.30 -10.69
CA THR A 165 -10.47 -5.84 -11.15
C THR A 165 -11.13 -4.95 -10.11
N VAL A 166 -11.14 -5.36 -8.84
CA VAL A 166 -11.70 -4.56 -7.75
C VAL A 166 -10.92 -3.25 -7.58
N SER A 167 -9.59 -3.31 -7.62
CA SER A 167 -8.75 -2.10 -7.51
C SER A 167 -9.04 -1.08 -8.62
N GLU A 168 -9.19 -1.53 -9.87
CA GLU A 168 -9.48 -0.65 -11.00
C GLU A 168 -10.88 -0.02 -10.90
N VAL A 169 -11.89 -0.80 -10.48
CA VAL A 169 -13.25 -0.30 -10.27
C VAL A 169 -13.28 0.75 -9.17
N LEU A 170 -12.63 0.50 -8.03
CA LEU A 170 -12.59 1.44 -6.91
C LEU A 170 -11.84 2.73 -7.26
N ARG A 171 -10.71 2.65 -7.98
CA ARG A 171 -10.00 3.85 -8.47
C ARG A 171 -10.87 4.69 -9.40
N LYS A 172 -11.58 4.06 -10.34
CA LYS A 172 -12.51 4.75 -11.26
C LYS A 172 -13.65 5.42 -10.49
N MET A 173 -14.16 4.74 -9.47
CA MET A 173 -15.23 5.22 -8.61
C MET A 173 -14.78 6.49 -7.87
N VAL A 174 -13.68 6.44 -7.11
CA VAL A 174 -13.17 7.63 -6.39
C VAL A 174 -12.84 8.78 -7.34
N ARG A 175 -12.26 8.49 -8.50
CA ARG A 175 -12.01 9.52 -9.52
C ARG A 175 -13.28 10.21 -9.99
N LYS A 176 -14.41 9.50 -10.08
CA LYS A 176 -15.71 10.07 -10.45
C LYS A 176 -16.28 10.99 -9.37
N TYR A 177 -16.07 10.69 -8.10
CA TYR A 177 -16.63 11.48 -6.98
C TYR A 177 -15.74 12.66 -6.57
N SER A 178 -14.43 12.45 -6.48
CA SER A 178 -13.49 13.40 -5.87
C SER A 178 -12.47 13.95 -6.88
N GLY A 179 -12.38 13.39 -8.10
CA GLY A 179 -11.34 13.74 -9.08
C GLY A 179 -9.94 13.21 -8.73
N LYS A 180 -9.75 12.73 -7.50
CA LYS A 180 -8.50 12.18 -6.96
C LYS A 180 -8.23 10.74 -7.42
N ARG A 181 -6.98 10.30 -7.30
CA ARG A 181 -6.53 8.96 -7.68
C ARG A 181 -5.89 8.25 -6.47
N PRO A 182 -6.69 7.66 -5.58
CA PRO A 182 -6.16 7.06 -4.37
C PRO A 182 -5.27 5.85 -4.68
N GLU A 183 -4.31 5.60 -3.79
CA GLU A 183 -3.57 4.35 -3.75
C GLU A 183 -4.52 3.24 -3.27
N VAL A 184 -4.58 2.11 -3.99
CA VAL A 184 -5.51 1.02 -3.66
C VAL A 184 -4.74 -0.27 -3.48
N ILE A 185 -4.81 -0.81 -2.27
CA ILE A 185 -4.26 -2.10 -1.89
C ILE A 185 -5.42 -3.07 -1.72
N ALA A 186 -5.55 -4.03 -2.63
CA ALA A 186 -6.53 -5.11 -2.54
C ALA A 186 -5.83 -6.40 -2.15
N ILE A 187 -6.38 -7.08 -1.14
CA ILE A 187 -5.90 -8.35 -0.62
C ILE A 187 -7.06 -9.34 -0.70
N ALA A 188 -6.88 -10.39 -1.50
CA ALA A 188 -7.82 -11.48 -1.66
C ALA A 188 -7.37 -12.71 -0.89
N LEU A 189 -8.23 -13.24 -0.04
CA LEU A 189 -8.03 -14.47 0.72
C LEU A 189 -9.15 -15.44 0.37
N GLU A 190 -8.80 -16.70 0.09
CA GLU A 190 -9.79 -17.75 -0.14
C GLU A 190 -10.05 -18.48 1.17
N ASN A 191 -11.33 -18.53 1.58
CA ASN A 191 -11.73 -19.26 2.78
C ASN A 191 -12.65 -20.44 2.41
N PRO A 192 -12.11 -21.67 2.28
CA PRO A 192 -12.93 -22.84 2.00
C PRO A 192 -13.81 -23.26 3.19
N ALA A 193 -13.46 -22.88 4.42
CA ALA A 193 -14.23 -23.23 5.61
C ALA A 193 -15.46 -22.32 5.80
N GLY A 194 -15.39 -21.06 5.34
CA GLY A 194 -16.51 -20.12 5.37
C GLY A 194 -17.69 -20.57 4.52
N VAL A 195 -17.44 -21.34 3.45
CA VAL A 195 -18.49 -21.94 2.61
C VAL A 195 -19.37 -22.87 3.45
N LEU A 196 -18.77 -23.65 4.35
CA LEU A 196 -19.49 -24.60 5.21
C LEU A 196 -20.30 -23.91 6.30
N SER A 197 -19.81 -22.81 6.87
CA SER A 197 -20.56 -22.06 7.91
C SER A 197 -21.74 -21.29 7.32
N ASP A 198 -21.57 -20.65 6.17
CA ASP A 198 -22.66 -19.93 5.49
C ASP A 198 -23.76 -20.90 5.05
N GLU A 199 -23.40 -22.11 4.59
CA GLU A 199 -24.38 -23.19 4.32
C GLU A 199 -25.15 -23.62 5.57
N LEU A 200 -24.49 -23.71 6.73
CA LEU A 200 -25.15 -24.05 7.99
C LEU A 200 -26.09 -22.93 8.44
N ASP A 201 -25.69 -21.67 8.30
CA ASP A 201 -26.53 -20.52 8.64
C ASP A 201 -27.72 -20.35 7.67
N GLU A 202 -27.54 -20.61 6.37
CA GLU A 202 -28.63 -20.65 5.38
C GLU A 202 -29.61 -21.80 5.70
N LYS A 203 -29.10 -22.99 6.09
CA LYS A 203 -29.94 -24.14 6.50
C LYS A 203 -30.66 -23.92 7.83
N LEU A 204 -30.05 -23.20 8.78
CA LEU A 204 -30.64 -22.88 10.08
C LEU A 204 -31.66 -21.74 9.99
N SER A 205 -31.45 -20.77 9.08
CA SER A 205 -32.41 -19.68 8.83
C SER A 205 -33.57 -20.10 7.93
N GLY A 206 -33.37 -21.11 7.07
CA GLY A 206 -34.38 -21.66 6.17
C GLY A 206 -35.00 -22.99 6.64
N ASN A 207 -35.72 -23.02 7.76
CA ASN A 207 -36.89 -23.91 7.99
C ASN A 207 -37.45 -23.80 9.42
N SER A 208 -38.49 -22.97 9.60
CA SER A 208 -39.42 -23.09 10.74
C SER A 208 -40.87 -23.38 10.32
N ASN A 209 -41.14 -23.64 9.04
CA ASN A 209 -42.49 -23.98 8.55
C ASN A 209 -42.46 -24.95 7.36
N VAL A 210 -42.25 -26.25 7.62
CA VAL A 210 -42.82 -27.31 6.76
C VAL A 210 -43.32 -28.43 7.67
N GLY A 211 -44.64 -28.61 7.67
CA GLY A 211 -45.36 -29.53 8.51
C GLY A 211 -45.08 -31.00 8.21
N PHE A 212 -45.38 -31.80 9.24
CA PHE A 212 -45.51 -33.26 9.27
C PHE A 212 -45.93 -33.89 7.94
N GLY A 213 -45.16 -34.90 7.51
CA GLY A 213 -45.50 -35.79 6.41
C GLY A 213 -44.63 -37.04 6.40
N ILE A 214 -44.93 -37.99 7.28
CA ILE A 214 -44.38 -39.35 7.23
C ILE A 214 -44.97 -40.05 6.00
N PRO A 215 -44.20 -40.91 5.31
CA PRO A 215 -44.73 -42.22 4.96
C PRO A 215 -43.78 -43.35 5.37
N ALA A 216 -44.33 -44.26 6.18
CA ALA A 216 -43.87 -45.64 6.31
C ALA A 216 -43.90 -46.32 4.92
N VAL A 217 -43.10 -47.34 4.55
CA VAL A 217 -42.94 -48.70 5.08
C VAL A 217 -41.77 -49.31 4.28
N ARG A 218 -40.77 -50.00 4.87
CA ARG A 218 -40.65 -51.48 4.85
C ARG A 218 -39.55 -51.98 5.80
N LYS A 219 -40.01 -52.44 6.96
CA LYS A 219 -39.73 -53.73 7.64
C LYS A 219 -38.61 -54.61 7.03
N VAL A 220 -37.53 -54.80 7.79
CA VAL A 220 -36.89 -56.12 8.06
C VAL A 220 -36.39 -56.11 9.53
N MET A 221 -37.08 -56.89 10.36
CA MET A 221 -36.67 -57.45 11.68
C MET A 221 -35.46 -58.40 11.48
N ASP A 222 -34.50 -58.69 12.36
CA ASP A 222 -34.35 -58.83 13.82
C ASP A 222 -32.82 -58.72 14.11
N GLY A 223 -32.26 -58.45 15.28
CA GLY A 223 -32.79 -58.31 16.62
C GLY A 223 -31.69 -57.79 17.56
N HIS A 224 -32.11 -57.29 18.71
CA HIS A 224 -31.28 -56.98 19.88
C HIS A 224 -31.78 -57.88 21.03
N PRO A 225 -30.98 -58.24 22.06
CA PRO A 225 -30.38 -57.21 22.92
C PRO A 225 -29.07 -57.58 23.64
N LYS A 226 -28.34 -56.56 24.14
CA LYS A 226 -28.08 -56.42 25.59
C LYS A 226 -27.32 -55.14 25.94
N ARG A 227 -28.00 -54.33 26.77
CA ARG A 227 -27.45 -53.35 27.71
C ARG A 227 -26.27 -53.92 28.50
N ARG A 228 -25.27 -53.08 28.77
CA ARG A 228 -24.55 -52.99 30.06
C ARG A 228 -23.74 -51.68 30.10
N GLU A 229 -24.20 -50.74 30.91
CA GLU A 229 -23.36 -49.78 31.65
C GLU A 229 -23.40 -50.21 33.13
N PRO A 230 -22.62 -49.65 34.07
CA PRO A 230 -21.32 -48.94 33.95
C PRO A 230 -20.29 -49.59 34.92
N ASN A 231 -19.03 -49.14 34.93
CA ASN A 231 -18.20 -49.26 36.13
C ASN A 231 -17.19 -48.10 36.23
N LYS A 232 -17.43 -47.22 37.21
CA LYS A 232 -16.42 -46.42 37.91
C LYS A 232 -15.75 -47.32 38.95
N ILE A 233 -14.46 -47.14 39.22
CA ILE A 233 -13.83 -47.09 40.56
C ILE A 233 -12.36 -46.62 40.42
N LYS A 234 -12.10 -45.46 41.07
CA LYS A 234 -10.94 -45.01 41.89
C LYS A 234 -9.50 -45.14 41.33
N ALA A 235 -8.70 -44.07 41.30
CA ALA A 235 -8.04 -43.37 42.45
C ALA A 235 -7.18 -44.37 43.24
N GLU A 236 -5.86 -44.23 43.39
CA GLU A 236 -5.11 -43.08 43.90
C GLU A 236 -3.60 -43.30 43.67
N ASN A 237 -2.89 -42.19 43.54
CA ASN A 237 -1.61 -41.86 44.17
C ASN A 237 -0.25 -42.40 43.70
N ASP A 238 0.63 -41.39 43.76
CA ASP A 238 2.06 -41.37 44.03
C ASP A 238 3.02 -41.62 42.87
N SER A 239 4.11 -40.87 42.72
CA SER A 239 4.52 -39.55 43.20
C SER A 239 5.93 -39.33 42.64
N ASN A 240 6.21 -38.10 42.21
CA ASN A 240 7.49 -37.40 42.29
C ASN A 240 8.71 -37.82 41.45
N LEU A 241 9.47 -36.75 41.17
CA LEU A 241 10.88 -36.62 40.77
C LEU A 241 11.13 -36.71 39.25
N HIS A 242 11.82 -35.77 38.58
CA HIS A 242 12.78 -34.77 39.05
C HIS A 242 12.87 -33.59 38.07
N ILE A 243 13.06 -32.41 38.66
CA ILE A 243 13.51 -31.14 38.05
C ILE A 243 14.98 -31.31 37.65
N GLU A 244 15.40 -30.77 36.50
CA GLU A 244 16.71 -30.14 36.37
C GLU A 244 16.72 -29.05 35.29
N ASN A 245 17.00 -27.83 35.76
CA ASN A 245 17.40 -26.68 34.97
C ASN A 245 18.84 -26.87 34.50
N THR A 246 19.18 -26.37 33.32
CA THR A 246 20.56 -25.92 33.06
C THR A 246 20.53 -24.69 32.15
N SER A 247 20.81 -23.55 32.77
CA SER A 247 21.35 -22.34 32.16
C SER A 247 22.85 -22.52 31.91
N GLU A 248 23.35 -21.98 30.79
CA GLU A 248 24.60 -21.21 30.63
C GLU A 248 25.10 -21.29 29.18
N GLN A 249 25.07 -20.16 28.48
CA GLN A 249 26.23 -19.33 28.12
C GLN A 249 27.17 -19.99 27.09
N ASN A 250 27.30 -19.35 25.93
CA ASN A 250 28.60 -19.04 25.34
C ASN A 250 28.46 -17.94 24.27
N LEU A 251 29.06 -16.78 24.60
CA LEU A 251 29.62 -15.84 23.63
C LEU A 251 30.88 -16.48 23.03
N ILE A 252 31.09 -16.31 21.73
CA ILE A 252 32.26 -15.71 21.04
C ILE A 252 31.78 -15.31 19.65
#